data_AF-A0A0K9H3U9-F1
#
_entry.id   AF-A0A0K9H3U9-F1
#
_cell.length_a   1.000
_cell.length_b   1.000
_cell.length_c   1.000
_cell.angle_alpha   90.00
_cell.angle_beta   90.00
_cell.angle_gamma   90.00
#
_symmetry.space_group_name_H-M   'P 1'
#
loop_
_entity.id
_entity.type
_entity.pdbx_description
1 polymer ?
#
loop_
_entity_poly.entity_id
_entity_poly.type
_entity_poly.pdbx_seq_one_letter_code
_entity_poly.pdbx_strand_id
1 'polypeptide(L)'
;MGRISDFQLKDIINVANGKKLGNISDIHLNLTAGTIDSIVISSSGKILGLFGKEEEIVIPWSQIVKIGEDVILVRYSEQSLPADAGQKNE
;
A
#
# COMPACT_ATOMS: atom_id res chain seq x y z
N MET A 1 3.54 -14.51 -19.21
CA MET A 1 4.06 -13.13 -19.08
C MET A 1 3.00 -12.35 -18.33
N GLY A 2 3.29 -11.94 -17.08
CA GLY A 2 2.29 -11.28 -16.22
C GLY A 2 2.05 -9.84 -16.69
N ARG A 3 0.78 -9.43 -16.75
CA ARG A 3 0.38 -8.05 -17.01
C ARG A 3 0.24 -7.31 -15.69
N ILE A 4 0.35 -5.99 -15.73
CA ILE A 4 0.11 -5.13 -14.56
C ILE A 4 -1.30 -5.37 -13.98
N SER A 5 -2.28 -5.63 -14.83
CA SER A 5 -3.65 -6.01 -14.42
C SER A 5 -3.69 -7.20 -13.47
N ASP A 6 -2.75 -8.14 -13.59
CA ASP A 6 -2.70 -9.35 -12.78
C ASP A 6 -2.22 -9.05 -11.35
N PHE A 7 -1.54 -7.91 -11.15
CA PHE A 7 -1.10 -7.44 -9.83
C PHE A 7 -2.25 -6.82 -9.03
N GLN A 8 -3.23 -6.21 -9.70
CA GLN A 8 -4.37 -5.56 -9.05
C GLN A 8 -5.28 -6.56 -8.31
N LEU A 9 -5.27 -7.82 -8.75
CA LEU A 9 -6.05 -8.90 -8.12
C LEU A 9 -5.35 -9.54 -6.92
N LYS A 10 -4.06 -9.25 -6.70
CA LYS A 10 -3.28 -9.90 -5.64
C LYS A 10 -3.47 -9.21 -4.30
N ASP A 11 -3.51 -10.00 -3.25
CA ASP A 11 -3.59 -9.51 -1.87
C ASP A 11 -2.22 -9.07 -1.37
N ILE A 12 -2.16 -7.88 -0.76
CA ILE A 12 -0.93 -7.38 -0.16
C ILE A 12 -0.91 -7.72 1.32
N ILE A 13 0.08 -8.52 1.72
CA ILE A 13 0.20 -9.05 3.08
C ILE A 13 1.49 -8.56 3.73
N ASN A 14 1.38 -8.03 4.95
CA ASN A 14 2.53 -7.61 5.72
C ASN A 14 3.24 -8.83 6.33
N VAL A 15 4.53 -9.00 6.05
CA VAL A 15 5.33 -10.12 6.57
C VAL A 15 5.55 -10.09 8.07
N ALA A 16 5.46 -8.91 8.71
CA ALA A 16 5.71 -8.76 10.14
C ALA A 16 4.57 -9.30 11.01
N ASN A 17 3.33 -9.24 10.53
CA ASN A 17 2.15 -9.58 11.32
C ASN A 17 1.10 -10.43 10.57
N GLY A 18 1.30 -10.72 9.29
CA GLY A 18 0.39 -11.51 8.45
C GLY A 18 -0.91 -10.79 8.08
N LYS A 19 -1.08 -9.51 8.43
CA LYS A 19 -2.30 -8.76 8.11
C LYS A 19 -2.37 -8.43 6.62
N LYS A 20 -3.58 -8.55 6.05
CA LYS A 20 -3.90 -8.00 4.73
C LYS A 20 -4.00 -6.48 4.82
N LEU A 21 -3.18 -5.80 4.02
CA LEU A 21 -3.18 -4.34 3.89
C LEU A 21 -4.21 -3.87 2.86
N GLY A 22 -4.50 -4.69 1.85
CA GLY A 22 -5.44 -4.35 0.78
C GLY A 22 -5.03 -4.95 -0.56
N ASN A 23 -5.40 -4.28 -1.64
CA ASN A 23 -5.06 -4.62 -3.02
C ASN A 23 -4.43 -3.41 -3.71
N ILE A 24 -3.69 -3.62 -4.81
CA ILE A 24 -3.06 -2.51 -5.54
C ILE A 24 -4.13 -1.69 -6.25
N SER A 25 -4.20 -0.40 -5.92
CA SER A 25 -5.04 0.59 -6.61
C SER A 25 -4.27 1.29 -7.73
N ASP A 26 -3.00 1.63 -7.50
CA ASP A 26 -2.16 2.37 -8.44
C ASP A 26 -0.67 2.01 -8.33
N ILE A 27 0.13 2.39 -9.33
CA ILE A 27 1.58 2.16 -9.41
C ILE A 27 2.28 3.43 -9.86
N HIS A 28 3.22 3.91 -9.05
CA HIS A 28 4.08 5.04 -9.42
C HIS A 28 5.29 4.55 -10.21
N LEU A 29 5.50 5.16 -11.38
CA LEU A 29 6.57 4.83 -12.31
C LEU A 29 7.57 5.98 -12.43
N ASN A 30 8.85 5.65 -12.40
CA ASN A 30 9.89 6.54 -12.85
C ASN A 30 10.02 6.43 -14.37
N LEU A 31 9.46 7.41 -15.09
CA LEU A 31 9.45 7.38 -16.55
C LEU A 31 10.83 7.57 -17.18
N THR A 32 11.76 8.20 -16.46
CA THR A 32 13.14 8.40 -16.92
C THR A 32 13.95 7.12 -16.83
N ALA A 33 13.80 6.38 -15.73
CA ALA A 33 14.52 5.13 -15.48
C ALA A 33 13.80 3.88 -16.01
N GLY A 34 12.51 3.98 -16.32
CA GLY A 34 11.67 2.84 -16.70
C GLY A 34 11.40 1.87 -15.54
N THR A 35 11.51 2.33 -14.29
CA THR A 35 11.38 1.51 -13.08
C THR A 35 10.10 1.82 -12.31
N ILE A 36 9.67 0.89 -11.47
CA ILE A 36 8.58 1.11 -10.51
C ILE A 36 9.18 1.67 -9.22
N ASP A 37 8.67 2.82 -8.76
CA ASP A 37 9.12 3.46 -7.52
C ASP A 37 8.32 2.96 -6.32
N SER A 38 7.00 2.86 -6.47
CA SER A 38 6.09 2.42 -5.39
C SER A 38 4.77 1.89 -5.93
N ILE A 39 4.09 1.09 -5.11
CA ILE A 39 2.68 0.69 -5.31
C ILE A 39 1.79 1.41 -4.30
N VAL A 40 0.58 1.75 -4.70
CA VAL A 40 -0.47 2.31 -3.85
C VAL A 40 -1.48 1.22 -3.56
N ILE A 41 -1.84 1.08 -2.28
CA ILE A 41 -2.74 0.06 -1.78
C ILE A 41 -3.98 0.76 -1.22
N SER A 42 -5.16 0.34 -1.66
CA SER A 42 -6.42 0.72 -1.03
C SER A 42 -6.77 -0.29 0.06
N SER A 43 -6.87 0.18 1.30
CA SER A 43 -7.27 -0.66 2.43
C SER A 43 -8.80 -0.72 2.55
N SER A 44 -9.40 -1.89 2.30
CA SER A 44 -10.86 -2.11 2.43
C SER A 44 -11.32 -2.25 3.90
N GLY A 45 -10.57 -1.73 4.88
CA GLY A 45 -10.64 -2.13 6.28
C GLY A 45 -11.68 -1.45 7.19
N LYS A 46 -12.53 -0.53 6.72
CA LYS A 46 -13.49 0.18 7.60
C LYS A 46 -14.94 0.06 7.15
N ILE A 47 -15.48 -1.16 7.25
CA ILE A 47 -16.94 -1.39 7.22
C ILE A 47 -17.52 -1.22 8.63
N LEU A 48 -17.53 0.02 9.15
CA LEU A 48 -18.35 0.39 10.32
C LEU A 48 -18.76 1.87 10.23
N GLY A 49 -19.72 2.14 9.34
CA GLY A 49 -20.80 3.12 9.51
C GLY A 49 -20.51 4.63 9.69
N LEU A 50 -19.28 5.08 9.97
CA LEU A 50 -19.03 6.47 10.35
C LEU A 50 -17.66 6.96 9.82
N PHE A 51 -17.67 7.67 8.69
CA PHE A 51 -16.63 8.63 8.26
C PHE A 51 -15.17 8.14 8.18
N GLY A 52 -14.91 6.92 7.71
CA GLY A 52 -13.55 6.50 7.35
C GLY A 52 -13.21 6.89 5.92
N LYS A 53 -12.35 7.91 5.71
CA LYS A 53 -11.65 8.09 4.44
C LYS A 53 -10.97 6.77 4.07
N GLU A 54 -11.03 6.36 2.80
CA GLU A 54 -10.15 5.31 2.27
C GLU A 54 -8.71 5.69 2.62
N GLU A 55 -8.05 4.86 3.44
CA GLU A 55 -6.64 5.04 3.76
C GLU A 55 -5.83 4.39 2.63
N GLU A 56 -5.14 5.24 1.87
CA GLU A 56 -4.16 4.82 0.88
C GLU A 56 -2.82 4.57 1.56
N ILE A 57 -2.23 3.41 1.29
CA ILE A 57 -0.92 3.03 1.78
C ILE A 57 0.04 2.99 0.60
N VAL A 58 1.09 3.80 0.66
CA VAL A 58 2.16 3.80 -0.34
C VAL A 58 3.28 2.87 0.12
N ILE A 59 3.56 1.83 -0.66
CA ILE A 59 4.65 0.88 -0.40
C ILE A 59 5.75 1.07 -1.46
N PRO A 60 6.96 1.52 -1.07
CA PRO A 60 8.10 1.57 -1.98
C PRO A 60 8.42 0.20 -2.57
N TRP A 61 8.85 0.14 -3.83
CA TRP A 61 9.19 -1.11 -4.50
C TRP A 61 10.26 -1.91 -3.74
N SER A 62 11.17 -1.21 -3.05
CA SER A 62 12.21 -1.81 -2.19
C SER A 62 11.68 -2.58 -0.98
N GLN A 63 10.42 -2.36 -0.59
CA GLN A 63 9.77 -3.07 0.51
C GLN A 63 9.00 -4.32 0.06
N ILE A 64 8.92 -4.60 -1.24
CA ILE A 64 8.37 -5.85 -1.76
C ILE A 64 9.35 -6.98 -1.46
N VAL A 65 8.89 -7.98 -0.72
CA VAL A 65 9.68 -9.15 -0.33
C VAL A 65 9.56 -10.25 -1.36
N LYS A 66 8.32 -10.52 -1.81
CA LYS A 66 8.04 -11.58 -2.77
C LYS A 66 6.70 -11.33 -3.48
N ILE A 67 6.69 -11.56 -4.78
CA ILE A 67 5.47 -11.58 -5.59
C ILE A 67 5.14 -13.05 -5.88
N GLY A 68 4.00 -13.51 -5.37
CA GLY A 68 3.45 -14.83 -5.64
C GLY A 68 2.34 -14.81 -6.69
N GLU A 69 1.65 -15.95 -6.81
CA GLU A 69 0.51 -16.10 -7.73
C GLU A 69 -0.73 -15.36 -7.23
N ASP A 70 -1.02 -15.39 -5.94
CA ASP A 70 -2.20 -14.71 -5.37
C ASP A 70 -1.84 -13.57 -4.43
N VAL A 71 -0.62 -13.58 -3.88
CA VAL A 71 -0.22 -12.71 -2.77
C VAL A 71 1.09 -12.01 -3.07
N ILE A 72 1.19 -10.74 -2.68
CA ILE A 72 2.45 -10.01 -2.61
C ILE A 72 2.78 -9.75 -1.14
N LEU A 73 3.95 -10.21 -0.73
CA LEU A 73 4.47 -10.03 0.62
C LEU A 73 5.29 -8.74 0.68
N VAL A 74 4.99 -7.89 1.65
CA VAL A 74 5.67 -6.60 1.85
C VAL A 74 6.13 -6.42 3.29
N ARG A 75 7.20 -5.65 3.48
CA ARG A 75 7.57 -5.10 4.77
C ARG A 75 6.89 -3.74 4.94
N TYR A 76 5.92 -3.68 5.86
CA TYR A 76 5.24 -2.43 6.19
C TYR A 76 5.31 -2.17 7.69
N SER A 77 5.71 -0.96 8.05
CA SER A 77 5.73 -0.46 9.43
C SER A 77 4.89 0.82 9.50
N GLU A 78 3.88 0.85 10.36
CA GLU A 78 2.95 1.99 10.54
C GLU A 78 3.61 3.25 11.13
N GLN A 79 4.93 3.27 11.31
CA GLN A 79 5.68 4.41 11.84
C GLN A 79 5.92 5.49 10.78
N SER A 80 4.87 6.12 10.27
CA SER A 80 5.01 7.41 9.56
C SER A 80 3.66 8.08 9.30
N LEU A 81 2.93 8.43 10.35
CA LEU A 81 2.06 9.60 10.31
C LEU A 81 2.29 10.36 11.63
N PRO A 82 3.01 11.50 11.63
CA PRO A 82 2.82 12.46 12.68
C PRO A 82 1.34 12.87 12.57
N ALA A 83 0.54 12.46 13.54
CA ALA A 83 -0.78 13.04 13.74
C ALA A 83 -0.56 14.54 13.79
N ASP A 84 -1.14 15.25 12.82
CA ASP A 84 -1.04 16.69 12.69
C ASP A 84 -1.23 17.33 14.07
N ALA A 85 -0.11 17.88 14.55
CA ALA A 85 -0.02 18.57 15.81
C ALA A 85 -0.92 19.78 15.68
N GLY A 86 -1.95 19.85 16.52
CA GLY A 86 -2.72 21.07 16.68
C GLY A 86 -1.79 22.24 16.97
N GLN A 87 -1.50 23.04 15.95
CA GLN A 87 -1.05 24.42 16.12
C GLN A 87 -2.27 25.31 16.08
N LYS A 88 -2.98 25.34 17.22
CA LYS A 88 -3.62 26.58 17.66
C LYS A 88 -2.48 27.56 17.90
N ASN A 89 -2.31 28.54 17.02
CA ASN A 89 -1.59 29.76 17.35
C ASN A 89 -2.54 30.91 17.03
N GLU A 90 -3.04 31.46 18.14
CA GLU A 90 -3.39 32.86 18.45
C GLU A 90 -3.66 33.84 17.30
#